data_AF-A0A563E2B5-F1
#
_entry.id   AF-A0A563E2B5-F1
#
_cell.length_a   1.000
_cell.length_b   1.000
_cell.length_c   1.000
_cell.angle_alpha   90.00
_cell.angle_beta   90.00
_cell.angle_gamma   90.00
#
_symmetry.space_group_name_H-M   'P 1'
#
loop_
_entity.id
_entity.type
_entity.pdbx_description
1 polymer ?
#
loop_
_entity_poly.entity_id
_entity_poly.type
_entity_poly.pdbx_seq_one_letter_code
_entity_poly.pdbx_strand_id
1 'polypeptide(L)'
;MNRQVMRAALEHHGVLAAQLSGRTDAVVDAARRGGGDRQRDGLCRWYRTELIPHIVAEEHVLYAAGRSLEATCLLVAGMTEEHRALVSLVARLGVASSTVEIAAAASSAREVFALHVAKEDDLLLPALDRAQLDLGRMLVGMHEILGPVKEQQIA
;
A
#
# COMPACT_ATOMS: atom_id res chain seq x y z
N MET A 1 -4.16 11.98 21.35
CA MET A 1 -4.93 10.91 20.69
C MET A 1 -4.27 10.51 19.37
N ASN A 2 -4.05 11.46 18.45
CA ASN A 2 -3.40 11.23 17.14
C ASN A 2 -2.04 10.50 17.22
N ARG A 3 -1.18 10.78 18.20
CA ARG A 3 0.11 10.08 18.35
C ARG A 3 0.01 8.54 18.38
N GLN A 4 -0.96 7.98 19.10
CA GLN A 4 -1.13 6.53 19.18
C GLN A 4 -1.70 5.95 17.89
N VAL A 5 -2.60 6.71 17.25
CA VAL A 5 -3.23 6.37 15.98
C VAL A 5 -2.20 6.36 14.85
N MET A 6 -1.35 7.39 14.76
CA MET A 6 -0.24 7.44 13.81
C MET A 6 0.73 6.29 14.03
N ARG A 7 1.10 5.97 15.28
CA ARG A 7 1.96 4.81 15.56
C ARG A 7 1.34 3.51 15.04
N ALA A 8 0.03 3.31 15.24
CA ALA A 8 -0.67 2.13 14.73
C ALA A 8 -0.68 2.08 13.19
N ALA A 9 -0.83 3.23 12.52
CA ALA A 9 -0.72 3.33 11.06
C ALA A 9 0.69 2.94 10.58
N LEU A 10 1.74 3.51 11.18
CA LEU A 10 3.13 3.19 10.87
C LEU A 10 3.44 1.69 11.08
N GLU A 11 2.95 1.10 12.18
CA GLU A 11 3.08 -0.34 12.44
C GLU A 11 2.39 -1.18 11.36
N HIS A 12 1.18 -0.81 10.95
CA HIS A 12 0.44 -1.47 9.88
C HIS A 12 1.14 -1.34 8.52
N HIS A 13 1.63 -0.16 8.17
CA HIS A 13 2.41 0.05 6.93
C HIS A 13 3.69 -0.78 6.93
N GLY A 14 4.37 -0.87 8.08
CA GLY A 14 5.52 -1.75 8.26
C GLY A 14 5.19 -3.22 7.98
N VAL A 15 4.04 -3.71 8.46
CA VAL A 15 3.56 -5.07 8.18
C VAL A 15 3.30 -5.27 6.67
N LEU A 16 2.61 -4.35 6.01
CA LEU A 16 2.33 -4.44 4.57
C LEU A 16 3.62 -4.39 3.74
N ALA A 17 4.54 -3.49 4.06
CA ALA A 17 5.82 -3.36 3.37
C ALA A 17 6.68 -4.64 3.52
N ALA A 18 6.70 -5.24 4.71
CA ALA A 18 7.40 -6.51 4.96
C ALA A 18 6.75 -7.67 4.18
N GLN A 19 5.43 -7.77 4.18
CA GLN A 19 4.70 -8.81 3.43
C GLN A 19 4.93 -8.69 1.92
N LEU A 20 4.90 -7.46 1.38
CA LEU A 20 5.18 -7.19 -0.03
C LEU A 20 6.63 -7.54 -0.38
N SER A 21 7.58 -7.14 0.45
CA SER A 21 9.00 -7.42 0.24
C SER A 21 9.28 -8.91 0.16
N GLY A 22 8.81 -9.69 1.14
CA GLY A 22 9.00 -11.15 1.14
C GLY A 22 8.35 -11.86 -0.06
N ARG A 23 7.17 -11.39 -0.51
CA ARG A 23 6.52 -11.95 -1.72
C ARG A 23 7.25 -11.59 -2.99
N THR A 24 7.74 -10.35 -3.09
CA THR A 24 8.53 -9.87 -4.22
C THR A 24 9.83 -10.64 -4.33
N ASP A 25 10.53 -10.85 -3.22
CA ASP A 25 11.78 -11.64 -3.21
C ASP A 25 11.52 -13.09 -3.65
N ALA A 26 10.44 -13.72 -3.16
CA ALA A 26 10.05 -15.05 -3.61
C ALA A 26 9.75 -15.12 -5.11
N VAL A 27 9.11 -14.09 -5.67
CA VAL A 27 8.85 -13.96 -7.13
C VAL A 27 10.16 -13.82 -7.90
N VAL A 28 11.04 -12.90 -7.49
CA VAL A 28 12.32 -12.65 -8.15
C VAL A 28 13.22 -13.88 -8.12
N ASP A 29 13.27 -14.58 -7.00
CA ASP A 29 14.05 -15.81 -6.87
C ASP A 29 13.50 -16.95 -7.73
N ALA A 30 12.17 -17.06 -7.85
CA ALA A 30 11.56 -18.02 -8.76
C ALA A 30 11.84 -17.68 -10.24
N ALA A 31 11.77 -16.39 -10.59
CA ALA A 31 12.10 -15.87 -11.93
C ALA A 31 13.55 -16.18 -12.33
N ARG A 32 14.51 -16.00 -11.40
CA ARG A 32 15.93 -16.34 -11.60
C ARG A 32 16.14 -17.83 -11.92
N ARG A 33 15.27 -18.70 -11.41
CA ARG A 33 15.29 -20.16 -11.67
C ARG A 33 14.47 -20.57 -12.91
N GLY A 34 13.94 -19.61 -13.67
CA GLY A 34 13.17 -19.88 -14.88
C GLY A 34 11.68 -20.18 -14.64
N GLY A 35 11.16 -19.94 -13.44
CA GLY A 35 9.74 -20.11 -13.10
C GLY A 35 9.11 -18.84 -12.53
N GLY A 36 8.02 -18.96 -11.77
CA GLY A 36 7.46 -17.83 -11.02
C GLY A 36 5.94 -17.72 -11.01
N ASP A 37 5.22 -18.48 -11.83
CA ASP A 37 3.75 -18.36 -11.96
C ASP A 37 3.03 -18.51 -10.61
N ARG A 38 3.40 -19.51 -9.81
CA ARG A 38 2.79 -19.72 -8.49
C ARG A 38 3.02 -18.54 -7.54
N GLN A 39 4.24 -18.00 -7.52
CA GLN A 39 4.61 -16.86 -6.68
C GLN A 39 3.93 -15.57 -7.18
N ARG A 40 3.88 -15.38 -8.50
CA ARG A 40 3.15 -14.29 -9.17
C ARG A 40 1.68 -14.33 -8.78
N ASP A 41 1.02 -15.48 -8.91
CA ASP A 41 -0.40 -15.63 -8.59
C ASP A 41 -0.67 -15.39 -7.09
N GLY A 42 0.24 -15.83 -6.22
CA GLY A 42 0.21 -15.54 -4.79
C GLY A 42 0.33 -14.04 -4.49
N LEU A 43 1.25 -13.35 -5.16
CA LEU A 43 1.44 -11.91 -5.03
C LEU A 43 0.24 -11.11 -5.58
N CYS A 44 -0.28 -11.47 -6.77
CA CYS A 44 -1.50 -10.88 -7.32
C CYS A 44 -2.71 -11.06 -6.41
N ARG A 45 -2.83 -12.24 -5.77
CA ARG A 45 -3.89 -12.48 -4.77
C ARG A 45 -3.74 -11.54 -3.58
N TRP A 46 -2.54 -11.42 -3.03
CA TRP A 46 -2.27 -10.53 -1.89
C TRP A 46 -2.53 -9.06 -2.23
N TYR A 47 -2.14 -8.59 -3.43
CA TYR A 47 -2.49 -7.25 -3.89
C TYR A 47 -4.00 -7.03 -3.88
N ARG A 48 -4.77 -8.00 -4.38
CA ARG A 48 -6.23 -7.89 -4.47
C ARG A 48 -6.92 -7.93 -3.10
N THR A 49 -6.40 -8.71 -2.14
CA THR A 49 -7.09 -8.91 -0.85
C THR A 49 -6.59 -8.00 0.25
N GLU A 50 -5.36 -7.52 0.17
CA GLU A 50 -4.74 -6.71 1.22
C GLU A 50 -4.45 -5.29 0.73
N LEU A 51 -3.56 -5.14 -0.27
CA LEU A 51 -3.02 -3.81 -0.61
C LEU A 51 -4.03 -2.90 -1.32
N ILE A 52 -4.74 -3.41 -2.33
CA ILE A 52 -5.70 -2.60 -3.10
C ILE A 52 -6.85 -2.09 -2.21
N PRO A 53 -7.47 -2.92 -1.35
CA PRO A 53 -8.45 -2.42 -0.40
C PRO A 53 -7.90 -1.32 0.51
N HIS A 54 -6.65 -1.47 0.97
CA HIS A 54 -5.98 -0.50 1.84
C HIS A 54 -5.83 0.87 1.19
N ILE A 55 -5.24 0.94 -0.01
CA ILE A 55 -5.04 2.22 -0.71
C ILE A 55 -6.37 2.89 -1.11
N VAL A 56 -7.42 2.11 -1.36
CA VAL A 56 -8.77 2.63 -1.61
C VAL A 56 -9.35 3.26 -0.34
N ALA A 57 -9.16 2.63 0.82
CA ALA A 57 -9.61 3.18 2.10
C ALA A 57 -8.91 4.51 2.42
N GLU A 58 -7.61 4.61 2.17
CA GLU A 58 -6.84 5.86 2.32
C GLU A 58 -7.40 6.98 1.44
N GLU A 59 -7.70 6.68 0.17
CA GLU A 59 -8.25 7.66 -0.77
C GLU A 59 -9.59 8.24 -0.32
N HIS A 60 -10.44 7.39 0.26
CA HIS A 60 -11.76 7.76 0.77
C HIS A 60 -11.70 8.56 2.07
N VAL A 61 -10.67 8.33 2.88
CA VAL A 61 -10.58 8.90 4.23
C VAL A 61 -9.51 9.96 4.30
N LEU A 62 -8.23 9.56 4.28
CA LEU A 62 -7.09 10.46 4.50
C LEU A 62 -6.98 11.48 3.36
N TYR A 63 -7.13 11.04 2.12
CA TYR A 63 -6.91 11.91 0.96
C TYR A 63 -8.09 12.83 0.75
N ALA A 64 -9.31 12.41 1.11
CA ALA A 64 -10.47 13.29 1.11
C ALA A 64 -10.25 14.53 1.98
N ALA A 65 -9.68 14.34 3.18
CA ALA A 65 -9.30 15.46 4.03
C ALA A 65 -8.09 16.23 3.47
N GLY A 66 -7.03 15.53 3.05
CA GLY A 66 -5.81 16.17 2.55
C GLY A 66 -6.02 17.00 1.28
N ARG A 67 -6.94 16.61 0.39
CA ARG A 67 -7.31 17.40 -0.81
C ARG A 67 -7.89 18.78 -0.45
N SER A 68 -8.47 18.92 0.74
CA SER A 68 -9.12 20.16 1.18
C SER A 68 -8.15 21.14 1.87
N LEU A 69 -6.87 20.77 2.02
CA LEU A 69 -5.85 21.57 2.68
C LEU A 69 -4.80 22.04 1.67
N GLU A 70 -4.49 23.34 1.68
CA GLU A 70 -3.46 23.93 0.81
C GLU A 70 -2.08 23.26 1.02
N ALA A 71 -1.76 22.90 2.27
CA ALA A 71 -0.48 22.29 2.62
C ALA A 71 -0.27 20.87 2.06
N THR A 72 -1.33 20.15 1.68
CA THR A 72 -1.24 18.73 1.28
C THR A 72 -1.93 18.39 -0.04
N CYS A 73 -2.68 19.32 -0.66
CA CYS A 73 -3.46 19.02 -1.86
C CYS A 73 -2.61 18.51 -3.05
N LEU A 74 -1.44 19.12 -3.29
CA LEU A 74 -0.52 18.67 -4.35
C LEU A 74 0.18 17.36 -4.01
N LEU A 75 0.51 17.13 -2.74
CA LEU A 75 1.07 15.85 -2.28
C LEU A 75 0.06 14.72 -2.53
N VAL A 76 -1.19 14.91 -2.11
CA VAL A 76 -2.27 13.94 -2.31
C VAL A 76 -2.53 13.67 -3.79
N ALA A 77 -2.49 14.70 -4.64
CA ALA A 77 -2.61 14.52 -6.08
C ALA A 77 -1.50 13.59 -6.63
N GLY A 78 -0.24 13.81 -6.22
CA GLY A 78 0.88 12.95 -6.59
C GLY A 78 0.75 11.52 -6.06
N MET A 79 0.36 11.35 -4.79
CA MET A 79 0.17 10.03 -4.19
C MET A 79 -1.01 9.26 -4.82
N THR A 80 -2.04 9.96 -5.29
CA THR A 80 -3.14 9.33 -6.06
C THR A 80 -2.62 8.79 -7.42
N GLU A 81 -1.67 9.47 -8.07
CA GLU A 81 -1.02 8.92 -9.27
C GLU A 81 -0.14 7.69 -8.94
N GLU A 82 0.48 7.64 -7.76
CA GLU A 82 1.21 6.46 -7.30
C GLU A 82 0.30 5.26 -7.09
N HIS A 83 -0.90 5.44 -6.53
CA HIS A 83 -1.92 4.39 -6.46
C HIS A 83 -2.28 3.86 -7.85
N ARG A 84 -2.50 4.76 -8.82
CA ARG A 84 -2.78 4.35 -10.20
C ARG A 84 -1.59 3.60 -10.83
N ALA A 85 -0.37 4.05 -10.57
CA ALA A 85 0.84 3.35 -11.01
C ALA A 85 0.95 1.96 -10.39
N LEU A 86 0.66 1.81 -9.09
CA LEU A 86 0.60 0.52 -8.40
C LEU A 86 -0.43 -0.41 -9.04
N VAL A 87 -1.67 0.05 -9.22
CA VAL A 87 -2.74 -0.74 -9.86
C VAL A 87 -2.33 -1.19 -11.27
N SER A 88 -1.72 -0.29 -12.05
CA SER A 88 -1.20 -0.60 -13.40
C SER A 88 -0.08 -1.66 -13.36
N LEU A 89 0.87 -1.55 -12.43
CA LEU A 89 1.93 -2.54 -12.24
C LEU A 89 1.39 -3.90 -11.81
N VAL A 90 0.38 -3.93 -10.93
CA VAL A 90 -0.31 -5.17 -10.52
C VAL A 90 -1.03 -5.82 -11.70
N ALA A 91 -1.70 -5.04 -12.53
CA ALA A 91 -2.35 -5.54 -13.76
C ALA A 91 -1.32 -6.12 -14.73
N ARG A 92 -0.20 -5.42 -14.94
CA ARG A 92 0.93 -5.90 -15.77
C ARG A 92 1.53 -7.19 -15.22
N LEU A 93 1.71 -7.28 -13.90
CA LEU A 93 2.19 -8.50 -13.25
C LEU A 93 1.26 -9.67 -13.55
N GLY A 94 -0.05 -9.48 -13.48
CA GLY A 94 -1.04 -10.54 -13.69
C GLY A 94 -1.09 -11.12 -15.11
N VAL A 95 -0.61 -10.37 -16.12
CA VAL A 95 -0.58 -10.79 -17.53
C VAL A 95 0.83 -11.02 -18.05
N ALA A 96 1.86 -10.88 -17.21
CA ALA A 96 3.26 -11.06 -17.59
C ALA A 96 3.52 -12.49 -18.07
N SER A 97 4.23 -12.59 -19.20
CA SER A 97 4.44 -13.84 -19.95
C SER A 97 5.87 -14.39 -19.84
N SER A 98 6.81 -13.54 -19.41
CA SER A 98 8.20 -13.93 -19.19
C SER A 98 8.64 -13.71 -17.75
N THR A 99 9.65 -14.46 -17.30
CA THR A 99 10.23 -14.32 -15.96
C THR A 99 10.82 -12.94 -15.72
N VAL A 100 11.34 -12.28 -16.77
CA VAL A 100 11.85 -10.91 -16.72
C VAL A 100 10.73 -9.92 -16.47
N GLU A 101 9.61 -10.02 -17.19
CA GLU A 101 8.44 -9.15 -16.98
C GLU A 101 7.85 -9.31 -15.57
N ILE A 102 7.75 -10.55 -15.09
CA ILE A 102 7.27 -10.85 -13.73
C ILE A 102 8.16 -10.18 -12.68
N ALA A 103 9.47 -10.39 -12.76
CA ALA A 103 10.43 -9.82 -11.80
C ALA A 103 10.46 -8.28 -11.86
N ALA A 104 10.40 -7.69 -13.06
CA ALA A 104 10.37 -6.26 -13.24
C ALA A 104 9.11 -5.64 -12.65
N ALA A 105 7.92 -6.14 -12.98
CA ALA A 105 6.66 -5.60 -12.48
C ALA A 105 6.56 -5.72 -10.95
N ALA A 106 6.94 -6.88 -10.38
CA ALA A 106 6.93 -7.09 -8.93
C ALA A 106 7.89 -6.13 -8.20
N SER A 107 9.13 -6.00 -8.71
CA SER A 107 10.12 -5.11 -8.10
C SER A 107 9.71 -3.64 -8.19
N SER A 108 9.22 -3.20 -9.36
CA SER A 108 8.74 -1.82 -9.53
C SER A 108 7.57 -1.51 -8.59
N ALA A 109 6.62 -2.42 -8.43
CA ALA A 109 5.50 -2.20 -7.52
C ALA A 109 5.95 -2.09 -6.05
N ARG A 110 6.93 -2.89 -5.63
CA ARG A 110 7.55 -2.76 -4.30
C ARG A 110 8.15 -1.38 -4.07
N GLU A 111 8.94 -0.88 -5.02
CA GLU A 111 9.61 0.42 -4.86
C GLU A 111 8.62 1.59 -4.87
N VAL A 112 7.58 1.54 -5.71
CA VAL A 112 6.52 2.55 -5.69
C VAL A 112 5.80 2.55 -4.34
N PHE A 113 5.45 1.37 -3.80
CA PHE A 113 4.79 1.29 -2.50
C PHE A 113 5.70 1.76 -1.34
N ALA A 114 7.00 1.47 -1.39
CA ALA A 114 7.94 1.94 -0.37
C ALA A 114 8.03 3.49 -0.35
N LEU A 115 8.13 4.12 -1.53
CA LEU A 115 8.11 5.58 -1.65
C LEU A 115 6.78 6.17 -1.20
N HIS A 116 5.70 5.49 -1.50
CA HIS A 116 4.35 5.88 -1.13
C HIS A 116 4.17 5.93 0.40
N VAL A 117 4.48 4.83 1.09
CA VAL A 117 4.39 4.73 2.55
C VAL A 117 5.25 5.79 3.23
N ALA A 118 6.47 6.03 2.73
CA ALA A 118 7.33 7.08 3.28
C ALA A 118 6.68 8.47 3.19
N LYS A 119 6.01 8.79 2.08
CA LYS A 119 5.29 10.07 1.94
C LYS A 119 4.09 10.15 2.86
N GLU A 120 3.36 9.06 3.03
CA GLU A 120 2.21 9.06 3.93
C GLU A 120 2.65 9.26 5.39
N ASP A 121 3.62 8.47 5.84
CA ASP A 121 4.11 8.46 7.22
C ASP A 121 4.84 9.76 7.59
N ASP A 122 5.71 10.25 6.71
CA ASP A 122 6.59 11.39 7.04
C ASP A 122 5.99 12.75 6.66
N LEU A 123 5.08 12.79 5.69
CA LEU A 123 4.54 14.05 5.16
C LEU A 123 3.04 14.20 5.41
N LEU A 124 2.23 13.24 4.94
CA LEU A 124 0.77 13.38 4.96
C LEU A 124 0.22 13.31 6.39
N LEU A 125 0.47 12.23 7.13
CA LEU A 125 -0.07 12.05 8.49
C LEU A 125 0.36 13.20 9.43
N PRO A 126 1.64 13.63 9.47
CA PRO A 126 2.04 14.77 10.29
C PRO A 126 1.40 16.09 9.87
N ALA A 127 1.11 16.28 8.58
CA ALA A 127 0.44 17.49 8.11
C ALA A 127 -1.05 17.50 8.50
N LEU A 128 -1.74 16.35 8.43
CA LEU A 128 -3.11 16.21 8.91
C LEU A 128 -3.21 16.42 10.44
N ASP A 129 -2.24 15.91 11.20
CA ASP A 129 -2.14 16.16 12.65
C ASP A 129 -1.91 17.64 12.96
N ARG A 130 -1.00 18.32 12.23
CA ARG A 130 -0.76 19.76 12.36
C ARG A 130 -1.99 20.60 12.00
N ALA A 131 -2.84 20.13 11.10
CA ALA A 131 -4.13 20.73 10.79
C ALA A 131 -5.22 20.43 11.85
N GLN A 132 -4.86 19.75 12.96
CA GLN A 132 -5.73 19.40 14.07
C GLN A 132 -6.92 18.52 13.68
N LEU A 133 -6.78 17.72 12.62
CA LEU A 133 -7.78 16.74 12.23
C LEU A 133 -7.79 15.54 13.20
N ASP A 134 -8.98 14.97 13.42
CA ASP A 134 -9.14 13.78 14.25
C ASP A 134 -8.77 12.52 13.46
N LEU A 135 -7.49 12.16 13.50
CA LEU A 135 -6.97 10.97 12.83
C LEU A 135 -7.60 9.68 13.37
N GLY A 136 -7.99 9.66 14.65
CA GLY A 136 -8.65 8.50 15.25
C GLY A 136 -9.97 8.19 14.57
N ARG A 137 -10.83 9.22 14.42
CA ARG A 137 -12.10 9.09 13.70
C ARG A 137 -11.90 8.73 12.23
N MET A 138 -10.88 9.29 11.59
CA MET A 138 -10.55 8.98 10.20
C MET A 138 -10.18 7.50 10.03
N LEU A 139 -9.22 6.97 10.80
CA LEU A 139 -8.79 5.58 10.68
C LEU A 139 -9.86 4.57 11.14
N VAL A 140 -10.83 4.96 11.97
CA VAL A 140 -12.03 4.12 12.22
C VAL A 140 -12.82 3.94 10.91
N GLY A 141 -13.02 5.00 10.13
CA GLY A 141 -13.66 4.91 8.82
C GLY A 141 -12.90 4.01 7.84
N MET A 142 -11.57 3.93 7.93
CA MET A 142 -10.80 2.96 7.14
C MET A 142 -11.07 1.51 7.56
N HIS A 143 -11.17 1.23 8.87
CA HIS A 143 -11.54 -0.11 9.35
C HIS A 143 -12.95 -0.52 8.92
N GLU A 144 -13.89 0.42 8.81
CA GLU A 144 -15.24 0.16 8.29
C GLU A 144 -15.21 -0.23 6.80
N ILE A 145 -14.32 0.37 6.01
CA ILE A 145 -14.11 0.05 4.59
C ILE A 145 -13.41 -1.31 4.43
N LEU A 146 -12.42 -1.59 5.28
CA LEU A 146 -11.59 -2.80 5.20
C LEU A 146 -12.22 -4.04 5.87
N GLY A 147 -13.19 -3.83 6.76
CA GLY A 147 -13.71 -4.88 7.65
C GLY A 147 -12.73 -5.21 8.79
N PRO A 148 -13.09 -6.14 9.70
CA PRO A 148 -12.21 -6.52 10.81
C PRO A 148 -10.90 -7.12 10.27
N VAL A 149 -9.77 -6.69 10.85
CA VAL A 149 -8.44 -7.28 10.58
C VAL A 149 -8.54 -8.78 10.85
N LYS A 150 -8.35 -9.60 9.82
CA LYS A 150 -8.24 -11.05 10.01
C LYS A 150 -6.94 -11.29 10.78
N GLU A 151 -7.04 -11.58 12.07
CA GLU A 151 -5.94 -12.16 12.83
C GLU A 151 -5.43 -13.36 12.05
N GLN A 152 -4.22 -13.23 11.49
CA GLN A 152 -3.55 -14.33 10.82
C GLN A 152 -3.25 -15.38 11.89
N GLN A 153 -4.09 -16.41 11.96
CA GLN A 153 -3.81 -17.62 12.71
C GLN A 153 -2.53 -18.24 12.13
N ILE A 154 -1.42 -18.02 12.82
CA ILE A 154 -0.23 -18.86 12.68
C ILE A 154 -0.61 -20.19 13.33
N ALA A 155 -0.83 -21.19 12.49
CA ALA A 155 -0.87 -22.61 12.85
C ALA A 155 0.30 -23.30 12.17
#